data_AF-A0A8E2LCX3-F1
#
_entry.id   AF-A0A8E2LCX3-F1
#
_cell.length_a   1.000
_cell.length_b   1.000
_cell.length_c   1.000
_cell.angle_alpha   90.00
_cell.angle_beta   90.00
_cell.angle_gamma   90.00
#
_symmetry.space_group_name_H-M   'P 1'
#
loop_
_entity.id
_entity.type
_entity.pdbx_description
1 polymer ?
#
loop_
_entity_poly.entity_id
_entity_poly.type
_entity_poly.pdbx_seq_one_letter_code
_entity_poly.pdbx_strand_id
1 'polypeptide(L)'
;NKYPGMKFSIYEPNKEILYHYLSKYNLKELPISNLQMIFSCTDENSLRYEIQRLIQCVGNNILIAPLPVYEKMYKNEVSIIMESIKELLKDKKSSLIVDASFQKRWTINSIKNFPYVLKTANILQDVDKNAFREKPVILVAAGPSLSDEIENLRYIKEKGLAYIFSVGSAINALVEHDIYPDATCTYDPKERNQNVIKKVKDKNISNIPLIFGSSVGFETLNDYPGPMLHMITNQDTVSPTLLGASGNIKIVNDAPSIAVVTFQLLNLLGFSQIILVGQNLGFRDNQRFAEGINYSHIPNKLSIKEMQNALIVKDTEGNNIKTSEMYN
;
A
#
# COMPACT_ATOMS: atom_id res chain seq x y z
N ASN A 1 -35.09 20.42 -9.19
CA ASN A 1 -34.32 21.64 -9.56
C ASN A 1 -33.42 22.24 -8.48
N LYS A 2 -33.29 21.68 -7.26
CA LYS A 2 -32.42 22.27 -6.22
C LYS A 2 -30.91 22.16 -6.51
N TYR A 3 -30.50 21.17 -7.31
CA TYR A 3 -29.09 20.92 -7.67
C TYR A 3 -28.96 20.52 -9.16
N PRO A 4 -29.09 21.45 -10.11
CA PRO A 4 -29.20 21.14 -11.55
C PRO A 4 -27.92 20.54 -12.17
N GLY A 5 -26.75 20.79 -11.59
CA GLY A 5 -25.46 20.24 -12.05
C GLY A 5 -24.97 19.03 -11.26
N MET A 6 -25.77 18.51 -10.32
CA MET A 6 -25.33 17.41 -9.47
C MET A 6 -25.37 16.09 -10.23
N LYS A 7 -24.22 15.43 -10.30
CA LYS A 7 -24.11 14.04 -10.74
C LYS A 7 -24.85 13.13 -9.77
N PHE A 8 -25.54 12.11 -10.29
CA PHE A 8 -26.30 11.19 -9.45
C PHE A 8 -26.19 9.75 -9.95
N SER A 9 -26.46 8.81 -9.04
CA SER A 9 -26.58 7.38 -9.32
C SER A 9 -27.85 6.86 -8.67
N ILE A 10 -28.40 5.79 -9.23
CA ILE A 10 -29.62 5.14 -8.73
C ILE A 10 -29.26 3.73 -8.27
N TYR A 11 -29.63 3.42 -7.03
CA TYR A 11 -29.63 2.06 -6.51
C TYR A 11 -31.06 1.54 -6.47
N GLU A 12 -31.32 0.42 -7.14
CA GLU A 12 -32.62 -0.28 -7.10
C GLU A 12 -32.39 -1.77 -6.82
N PRO A 13 -32.53 -2.25 -5.58
CA PRO A 13 -32.29 -3.65 -5.22
C PRO A 13 -33.25 -4.63 -5.91
N ASN A 14 -34.46 -4.21 -6.28
CA ASN A 14 -35.44 -5.08 -6.91
C ASN A 14 -35.49 -4.87 -8.43
N LYS A 15 -34.95 -5.85 -9.16
CA LYS A 15 -34.90 -5.85 -10.62
C LYS A 15 -36.28 -5.78 -11.28
N GLU A 16 -37.33 -6.31 -10.66
CA GLU A 16 -38.70 -6.22 -11.18
C GLU A 16 -39.23 -4.79 -11.07
N ILE A 17 -38.97 -4.11 -9.95
CA ILE A 17 -39.31 -2.69 -9.78
C ILE A 17 -38.55 -1.85 -10.80
N LEU A 18 -37.25 -2.09 -10.98
CA LEU A 18 -36.44 -1.41 -11.99
C LEU A 18 -37.02 -1.61 -13.40
N TYR A 19 -37.36 -2.85 -13.76
CA TYR A 19 -37.96 -3.17 -15.04
C TYR A 19 -39.30 -2.46 -15.26
N HIS A 20 -40.18 -2.47 -14.25
CA HIS A 20 -41.47 -1.78 -14.32
C HIS A 20 -41.32 -0.27 -14.41
N TYR A 21 -40.32 0.32 -13.76
CA TYR A 21 -40.02 1.73 -13.89
C TYR A 21 -39.54 2.06 -15.31
N LEU A 22 -38.55 1.33 -15.83
CA LEU A 22 -37.96 1.58 -17.14
C LEU A 22 -38.91 1.28 -18.32
N SER A 23 -39.90 0.40 -18.13
CA SER A 23 -40.93 0.13 -19.14
C SER A 23 -42.02 1.21 -19.20
N LYS A 24 -42.17 2.02 -18.16
CA LYS A 24 -43.18 3.09 -18.08
C LYS A 24 -42.61 4.49 -18.25
N TYR A 25 -41.38 4.72 -17.79
CA TYR A 25 -40.76 6.04 -17.76
C TYR A 25 -39.56 6.08 -18.68
N ASN A 26 -39.49 7.12 -19.51
CA ASN A 26 -38.36 7.35 -20.38
C ASN A 26 -37.22 8.01 -19.58
N LEU A 27 -36.06 7.36 -19.51
CA LEU A 27 -34.88 7.91 -18.84
C LEU A 27 -34.49 9.30 -19.38
N LYS A 28 -34.86 9.65 -20.62
CA LYS A 28 -34.59 10.97 -21.22
C LYS A 28 -35.28 12.13 -20.48
N GLU A 29 -36.27 11.83 -19.64
CA GLU A 29 -36.92 12.81 -18.78
C GLU A 29 -36.09 13.15 -17.53
N LEU A 30 -35.08 12.34 -17.21
CA LEU A 30 -34.07 12.65 -16.21
C LEU A 30 -32.93 13.46 -16.85
N PRO A 31 -32.15 14.21 -16.05
CA PRO A 31 -30.92 14.84 -16.54
C PRO A 31 -29.84 13.77 -16.81
N ILE A 32 -30.00 13.00 -17.90
CA ILE A 32 -29.16 11.85 -18.25
C ILE A 32 -27.67 12.22 -18.28
N SER A 33 -27.33 13.43 -18.72
CA SER A 33 -25.94 13.92 -18.72
C SER A 33 -25.26 13.86 -17.35
N ASN A 34 -26.06 13.86 -16.27
CA ASN A 34 -25.60 13.82 -14.89
C ASN A 34 -25.70 12.41 -14.29
N LEU A 35 -26.40 11.47 -14.92
CA LEU A 35 -26.51 10.08 -14.46
C LEU A 35 -25.16 9.40 -14.63
N GLN A 36 -24.57 8.92 -13.53
CA GLN A 36 -23.30 8.19 -13.54
C GLN A 36 -23.52 6.68 -13.63
N MET A 37 -24.50 6.16 -12.88
CA MET A 37 -24.66 4.72 -12.70
C MET A 37 -26.07 4.33 -12.25
N ILE A 38 -26.54 3.18 -12.71
CA ILE A 38 -27.69 2.45 -12.15
C ILE A 38 -27.19 1.06 -11.77
N PHE A 39 -27.44 0.62 -10.54
CA PHE A 39 -27.00 -0.69 -10.05
C PHE A 39 -28.08 -1.34 -9.17
N SER A 40 -28.10 -2.67 -9.16
CA SER A 40 -29.17 -3.48 -8.55
C SER A 40 -28.65 -4.74 -7.83
N CYS A 41 -27.38 -4.72 -7.40
CA CYS A 41 -26.78 -5.85 -6.69
C CYS A 41 -27.23 -5.86 -5.22
N THR A 42 -27.48 -7.05 -4.67
CA THR A 42 -27.96 -7.23 -3.29
C THR A 42 -26.95 -7.93 -2.40
N ASP A 43 -25.95 -8.61 -2.98
CA ASP A 43 -24.86 -9.19 -2.21
C ASP A 43 -23.90 -8.10 -1.72
N GLU A 44 -23.40 -8.27 -0.50
CA GLU A 44 -22.57 -7.26 0.17
C GLU A 44 -21.30 -6.92 -0.61
N ASN A 45 -20.61 -7.92 -1.15
CA ASN A 45 -19.35 -7.71 -1.87
C ASN A 45 -19.53 -6.87 -3.14
N SER A 46 -20.53 -7.21 -3.97
CA SER A 46 -20.83 -6.44 -5.17
C SER A 46 -21.32 -5.04 -4.81
N LEU A 47 -22.13 -4.89 -3.76
CA LEU A 47 -22.62 -3.59 -3.32
C LEU A 47 -21.47 -2.68 -2.86
N ARG A 48 -20.56 -3.20 -2.04
CA ARG A 48 -19.34 -2.48 -1.62
C ARG A 48 -18.49 -2.07 -2.83
N TYR A 49 -18.30 -2.97 -3.80
CA TYR A 49 -17.55 -2.69 -5.03
C TYR A 49 -18.19 -1.56 -5.87
N GLU A 50 -19.50 -1.61 -6.08
CA GLU A 50 -20.23 -0.58 -6.83
C GLU A 50 -20.15 0.79 -6.14
N ILE A 51 -20.29 0.83 -4.81
CA ILE A 51 -20.12 2.07 -4.03
C ILE A 51 -18.70 2.61 -4.13
N GLN A 52 -17.67 1.76 -4.05
CA GLN A 52 -16.28 2.18 -4.23
C GLN A 52 -16.06 2.81 -5.62
N ARG A 53 -16.61 2.20 -6.67
CA ARG A 53 -16.55 2.72 -8.04
C ARG A 53 -17.24 4.08 -8.16
N LEU A 54 -18.42 4.25 -7.53
CA LEU A 54 -19.16 5.50 -7.54
C LEU A 54 -18.34 6.64 -6.90
N ILE A 55 -17.73 6.39 -5.75
CA ILE A 55 -17.00 7.43 -5.01
C ILE A 55 -15.77 7.92 -5.79
N GLN A 56 -15.10 7.02 -6.52
CA GLN A 56 -14.00 7.40 -7.42
C GLN A 56 -14.43 8.42 -8.49
N CYS A 57 -15.71 8.42 -8.90
CA CYS A 57 -16.24 9.32 -9.93
C CYS A 57 -16.80 10.65 -9.40
N VAL A 58 -17.34 10.67 -8.17
CA VAL A 58 -18.16 11.80 -7.65
C VAL A 58 -17.41 12.68 -6.64
N GLY A 59 -16.29 12.20 -6.07
CA GLY A 59 -15.49 12.96 -5.10
C GLY A 59 -16.07 12.96 -3.69
N ASN A 60 -15.91 14.04 -2.92
CA ASN A 60 -16.08 14.04 -1.45
C ASN A 60 -17.47 14.41 -0.94
N ASN A 61 -18.31 14.97 -1.81
CA ASN A 61 -19.60 15.53 -1.41
C ASN A 61 -20.71 14.62 -1.92
N ILE A 62 -21.11 13.67 -1.06
CA ILE A 62 -22.12 12.67 -1.39
C ILE A 62 -23.37 12.97 -0.59
N LEU A 63 -24.50 13.07 -1.29
CA LEU A 63 -25.83 13.11 -0.69
C LEU A 63 -26.49 11.76 -0.91
N ILE A 64 -26.89 11.12 0.18
CA ILE A 64 -27.63 9.85 0.16
C ILE A 64 -29.08 10.17 0.51
N ALA A 65 -30.01 9.74 -0.34
CA ALA A 65 -31.43 10.05 -0.23
C ALA A 65 -32.26 8.75 -0.35
N PRO A 66 -32.31 7.91 0.70
CA PRO A 66 -33.14 6.71 0.68
C PRO A 66 -34.63 7.08 0.78
N LEU A 67 -35.48 6.31 0.11
CA LEU A 67 -36.93 6.44 0.28
C LEU A 67 -37.33 5.82 1.64
N PRO A 68 -38.27 6.41 2.41
CA PRO A 68 -38.64 5.88 3.74
C PRO A 68 -39.12 4.43 3.74
N VAL A 69 -39.72 3.96 2.64
CA VAL A 69 -40.12 2.56 2.47
C VAL A 69 -38.90 1.65 2.27
N TYR A 70 -37.87 2.13 1.58
CA TYR A 70 -36.65 1.39 1.29
C TYR A 70 -35.78 1.25 2.53
N GLU A 71 -35.75 2.25 3.41
CA GLU A 71 -35.09 2.13 4.72
C GLU A 71 -35.67 0.98 5.58
N LYS A 72 -36.95 0.65 5.36
CA LYS A 72 -37.63 -0.45 6.04
C LYS A 72 -37.46 -1.78 5.32
N MET A 73 -37.69 -1.82 4.01
CA MET A 73 -37.66 -3.07 3.23
C MET A 73 -36.24 -3.58 2.95
N TYR A 74 -35.28 -2.67 2.75
CA TYR A 74 -33.90 -2.96 2.34
C TYR A 74 -32.92 -2.43 3.38
N LYS A 75 -33.23 -2.67 4.65
CA LYS A 75 -32.46 -2.15 5.79
C LYS A 75 -30.99 -2.57 5.72
N ASN A 76 -30.71 -3.82 5.33
CA ASN A 76 -29.36 -4.36 5.27
C ASN A 76 -28.53 -3.66 4.19
N GLU A 77 -29.09 -3.51 2.99
CA GLU A 77 -28.44 -2.88 1.85
C GLU A 77 -28.20 -1.40 2.09
N VAL A 78 -29.18 -0.70 2.66
CA VAL A 78 -29.03 0.71 3.07
C VAL A 78 -27.92 0.84 4.12
N SER A 79 -27.86 -0.04 5.12
CA SER A 79 -26.77 -0.05 6.12
C SER A 79 -25.41 -0.27 5.46
N ILE A 80 -25.27 -1.27 4.56
CA ILE A 80 -24.02 -1.55 3.84
C ILE A 80 -23.56 -0.32 3.06
N ILE A 81 -24.48 0.36 2.35
CA ILE A 81 -24.17 1.59 1.59
C ILE A 81 -23.67 2.69 2.53
N MET A 82 -24.39 2.93 3.63
CA MET A 82 -24.04 3.98 4.61
C MET A 82 -22.69 3.70 5.27
N GLU A 83 -22.43 2.46 5.67
CA GLU A 83 -21.17 2.03 6.28
C GLU A 83 -20.01 2.15 5.30
N SER A 84 -20.17 1.67 4.07
CA SER A 84 -19.15 1.76 3.02
C SER A 84 -18.76 3.21 2.73
N ILE A 85 -19.74 4.11 2.63
CA ILE A 85 -19.47 5.54 2.41
C ILE A 85 -18.77 6.15 3.61
N LYS A 86 -19.17 5.79 4.83
CA LYS A 86 -18.54 6.28 6.06
C LYS A 86 -17.09 5.84 6.19
N GLU A 87 -16.78 4.58 5.90
CA GLU A 87 -15.43 4.02 5.88
C GLU A 87 -14.56 4.77 4.87
N LEU A 88 -15.02 4.92 3.64
CA LEU A 88 -14.27 5.61 2.59
C LEU A 88 -14.02 7.09 2.90
N LEU A 89 -14.99 7.78 3.51
CA LEU A 89 -14.79 9.17 3.99
C LEU A 89 -13.78 9.25 5.13
N LYS A 90 -13.77 8.26 6.05
CA LYS A 90 -12.77 8.16 7.12
C LYS A 90 -11.37 7.98 6.53
N ASP A 91 -11.21 7.07 5.59
CA ASP A 91 -9.92 6.79 4.94
C ASP A 91 -9.39 8.02 4.20
N LYS A 92 -10.26 8.70 3.46
CA LYS A 92 -9.88 9.92 2.74
C LYS A 92 -9.48 11.04 3.69
N LYS A 93 -10.19 11.21 4.80
CA LYS A 93 -9.81 12.18 5.84
C LYS A 93 -8.43 11.83 6.41
N SER A 94 -8.18 10.56 6.72
CA SER A 94 -6.88 10.09 7.22
C SER A 94 -5.75 10.37 6.22
N SER A 95 -5.97 10.06 4.94
CA SER A 95 -5.00 10.37 3.86
C SER A 95 -4.71 11.86 3.77
N LEU A 96 -5.73 12.73 3.79
CA LEU A 96 -5.53 14.19 3.75
C LEU A 96 -4.72 14.71 4.95
N ILE A 97 -4.91 14.13 6.13
CA ILE A 97 -4.13 14.48 7.33
C ILE A 97 -2.67 14.07 7.18
N VAL A 98 -2.42 12.87 6.64
CA VAL A 98 -1.06 12.40 6.33
C VAL A 98 -0.40 13.32 5.30
N ASP A 99 -1.10 13.62 4.20
CA ASP A 99 -0.59 14.47 3.13
C ASP A 99 -0.25 15.87 3.65
N ALA A 100 -1.15 16.48 4.43
CA ALA A 100 -0.92 17.78 5.04
C ALA A 100 0.30 17.79 5.97
N SER A 101 0.55 16.67 6.65
CA SER A 101 1.68 16.50 7.59
C SER A 101 3.02 16.30 6.88
N PHE A 102 3.03 15.57 5.75
CA PHE A 102 4.27 15.21 5.05
C PHE A 102 4.56 15.99 3.77
N GLN A 103 3.62 16.76 3.20
CA GLN A 103 3.79 17.50 1.95
C GLN A 103 5.12 18.30 1.85
N LYS A 104 5.47 19.03 2.92
CA LYS A 104 6.72 19.82 2.97
C LYS A 104 7.93 18.90 2.99
N ARG A 105 7.85 17.81 3.77
CA ARG A 105 8.93 16.84 3.93
C ARG A 105 9.17 16.08 2.62
N TRP A 106 8.13 15.63 1.92
CA TRP A 106 8.28 14.99 0.61
C TRP A 106 8.90 15.91 -0.42
N THR A 107 8.51 17.18 -0.44
CA THR A 107 9.12 18.18 -1.34
C THR A 107 10.62 18.35 -1.04
N ILE A 108 10.98 18.54 0.24
CA ILE A 108 12.38 18.69 0.67
C ILE A 108 13.19 17.43 0.34
N ASN A 109 12.63 16.26 0.66
CA ASN A 109 13.26 14.97 0.37
C ASN A 109 13.52 14.84 -1.13
N SER A 110 12.52 15.10 -1.97
CA SER A 110 12.64 14.97 -3.43
C SER A 110 13.74 15.89 -3.98
N ILE A 111 13.79 17.15 -3.52
CA ILE A 111 14.87 18.09 -3.89
C ILE A 111 16.24 17.57 -3.47
N LYS A 112 16.38 17.11 -2.22
CA LYS A 112 17.65 16.62 -1.67
C LYS A 112 18.09 15.27 -2.28
N ASN A 113 17.14 14.45 -2.69
CA ASN A 113 17.38 13.16 -3.32
C ASN A 113 17.62 13.28 -4.83
N PHE A 114 17.20 14.39 -5.45
CA PHE A 114 17.33 14.59 -6.91
C PHE A 114 18.76 14.35 -7.44
N PRO A 115 19.85 14.79 -6.78
CA PRO A 115 21.21 14.45 -7.23
C PRO A 115 21.51 12.94 -7.23
N TYR A 116 20.88 12.15 -6.36
CA TYR A 116 20.98 10.68 -6.38
C TYR A 116 20.14 10.09 -7.52
N VAL A 117 18.94 10.62 -7.75
CA VAL A 117 18.08 10.23 -8.89
C VAL A 117 18.83 10.41 -10.22
N LEU A 118 19.56 11.52 -10.39
CA LEU A 118 20.37 11.77 -11.59
C LEU A 118 21.57 10.82 -11.77
N LYS A 119 22.05 10.19 -10.70
CA LYS A 119 23.27 9.36 -10.70
C LYS A 119 22.99 7.86 -10.62
N THR A 120 21.75 7.47 -10.42
CA THR A 120 21.35 6.07 -10.20
C THR A 120 20.39 5.64 -11.29
N ALA A 121 20.43 4.35 -11.64
CA ALA A 121 19.50 3.79 -12.61
C ALA A 121 18.08 3.77 -12.04
N ASN A 122 17.10 4.11 -12.87
CA ASN A 122 15.70 3.90 -12.57
C ASN A 122 15.37 2.41 -12.73
N ILE A 123 14.99 1.74 -11.65
CA ILE A 123 14.74 0.29 -11.63
C ILE A 123 13.63 -0.15 -12.61
N LEU A 124 12.68 0.74 -12.94
CA LEU A 124 11.55 0.43 -13.81
C LEU A 124 11.76 0.79 -15.29
N GLN A 125 12.79 1.59 -15.60
CA GLN A 125 13.08 2.09 -16.95
C GLN A 125 14.42 1.60 -17.48
N ASP A 126 15.45 1.61 -16.65
CA ASP A 126 16.84 1.38 -17.08
C ASP A 126 17.30 -0.07 -16.86
N VAL A 127 16.47 -0.90 -16.21
CA VAL A 127 16.76 -2.31 -15.96
C VAL A 127 15.89 -3.20 -16.84
N ASP A 128 16.52 -4.18 -17.51
CA ASP A 128 15.81 -5.13 -18.37
C ASP A 128 14.90 -6.05 -17.53
N LYS A 129 13.60 -5.95 -17.80
CA LYS A 129 12.56 -6.72 -17.11
C LYS A 129 12.59 -8.20 -17.44
N ASN A 130 13.19 -8.59 -18.55
CA ASN A 130 13.30 -10.01 -18.93
C ASN A 130 14.12 -10.79 -17.89
N ALA A 131 15.03 -10.12 -17.17
CA ALA A 131 15.81 -10.73 -16.08
C ALA A 131 14.94 -11.27 -14.92
N PHE A 132 13.70 -10.80 -14.76
CA PHE A 132 12.85 -11.11 -13.60
C PHE A 132 11.72 -12.12 -13.88
N ARG A 133 11.47 -12.47 -15.14
CA ARG A 133 10.27 -13.24 -15.51
C ARG A 133 10.32 -14.71 -15.12
N GLU A 134 11.50 -15.31 -15.19
CA GLU A 134 11.69 -16.76 -15.06
C GLU A 134 11.96 -17.22 -13.63
N LYS A 135 12.33 -16.31 -12.74
CA LYS A 135 12.75 -16.63 -11.38
C LYS A 135 11.83 -15.94 -10.36
N PRO A 136 11.29 -16.68 -9.37
CA PRO A 136 10.42 -16.10 -8.36
C PRO A 136 11.18 -15.09 -7.50
N VAL A 137 10.43 -14.23 -6.82
CA VAL A 137 10.96 -13.31 -5.82
C VAL A 137 10.31 -13.53 -4.47
N ILE A 138 11.11 -13.45 -3.42
CA ILE A 138 10.68 -13.46 -2.03
C ILE A 138 10.72 -12.02 -1.53
N LEU A 139 9.55 -11.50 -1.18
CA LEU A 139 9.39 -10.22 -0.49
C LEU A 139 9.46 -10.46 1.02
N VAL A 140 10.59 -10.07 1.62
CA VAL A 140 10.89 -10.32 3.03
C VAL A 140 10.59 -9.08 3.87
N ALA A 141 9.61 -9.19 4.76
CA ALA A 141 9.20 -8.16 5.71
C ALA A 141 9.59 -8.49 7.16
N ALA A 142 9.48 -7.50 8.04
CA ALA A 142 10.05 -7.54 9.39
C ALA A 142 9.21 -8.28 10.45
N GLY A 143 8.08 -8.87 10.08
CA GLY A 143 7.15 -9.48 11.03
C GLY A 143 7.73 -10.73 11.71
N PRO A 144 7.20 -11.12 12.89
CA PRO A 144 7.77 -12.19 13.71
C PRO A 144 7.99 -13.54 13.02
N SER A 145 7.16 -13.89 12.03
CA SER A 145 7.29 -15.16 11.28
C SER A 145 8.57 -15.25 10.43
N LEU A 146 9.26 -14.14 10.18
CA LEU A 146 10.55 -14.18 9.49
C LEU A 146 11.57 -15.07 10.22
N SER A 147 11.53 -15.13 11.55
CA SER A 147 12.44 -15.95 12.34
C SER A 147 12.37 -17.43 11.98
N ASP A 148 11.23 -17.94 11.54
CA ASP A 148 11.05 -19.36 11.20
C ASP A 148 11.64 -19.70 9.83
N GLU A 149 11.78 -18.69 8.97
CA GLU A 149 12.14 -18.86 7.57
C GLU A 149 13.62 -18.56 7.28
N ILE A 150 14.42 -18.20 8.30
CA ILE A 150 15.82 -17.83 8.13
C ILE A 150 16.63 -18.90 7.38
N GLU A 151 16.53 -20.17 7.80
CA GLU A 151 17.30 -21.25 7.17
C GLU A 151 16.81 -21.59 5.76
N ASN A 152 15.50 -21.46 5.50
CA ASN A 152 14.95 -21.58 4.14
C ASN A 152 15.45 -20.45 3.24
N LEU A 153 15.48 -19.21 3.72
CA LEU A 153 16.01 -18.06 3.00
C LEU A 153 17.51 -18.22 2.69
N ARG A 154 18.29 -18.75 3.64
CA ARG A 154 19.71 -19.08 3.44
C ARG A 154 19.88 -20.09 2.31
N TYR A 155 19.17 -21.21 2.39
CA TYR A 155 19.21 -22.26 1.36
C TYR A 155 18.83 -21.71 -0.02
N ILE A 156 17.75 -20.93 -0.09
CA ILE A 156 17.28 -20.32 -1.35
C ILE A 156 18.31 -19.36 -1.93
N LYS A 157 18.97 -18.56 -1.09
CA LYS A 157 20.02 -17.62 -1.52
C LYS A 157 21.23 -18.37 -2.06
N GLU A 158 21.73 -19.36 -1.32
CA GLU A 158 22.92 -20.15 -1.70
C GLU A 158 22.71 -20.94 -2.99
N LYS A 159 21.51 -21.50 -3.19
CA LYS A 159 21.15 -22.25 -4.39
C LYS A 159 20.66 -21.37 -5.54
N GLY A 160 20.46 -20.08 -5.30
CA GLY A 160 19.98 -19.14 -6.31
C GLY A 160 18.58 -19.46 -6.83
N LEU A 161 17.69 -20.02 -5.99
CA LEU A 161 16.36 -20.50 -6.41
C LEU A 161 15.34 -19.37 -6.61
N ALA A 162 15.47 -18.29 -5.85
CA ALA A 162 14.63 -17.10 -5.93
C ALA A 162 15.46 -15.84 -5.73
N TYR A 163 14.94 -14.70 -6.18
CA TYR A 163 15.45 -13.40 -5.73
C TYR A 163 14.94 -13.12 -4.32
N ILE A 164 15.72 -12.43 -3.51
CA ILE A 164 15.33 -12.01 -2.16
C ILE A 164 15.34 -10.48 -2.11
N PHE A 165 14.16 -9.90 -1.93
CA PHE A 165 13.97 -8.46 -1.77
C PHE A 165 13.51 -8.18 -0.35
N SER A 166 14.33 -7.51 0.44
CA SER A 166 13.96 -7.15 1.82
C SER A 166 13.32 -5.76 1.88
N VAL A 167 12.37 -5.57 2.78
CA VAL A 167 11.74 -4.27 3.04
C VAL A 167 11.84 -3.83 4.48
N GLY A 168 11.97 -2.53 4.69
CA GLY A 168 12.02 -1.98 6.04
C GLY A 168 13.13 -2.65 6.86
N SER A 169 12.88 -2.88 8.16
CA SER A 169 13.87 -3.46 9.06
C SER A 169 14.19 -4.94 8.83
N ALA A 170 13.54 -5.62 7.88
CA ALA A 170 13.83 -7.02 7.56
C ALA A 170 15.30 -7.23 7.19
N ILE A 171 15.91 -6.23 6.53
CA ILE A 171 17.34 -6.23 6.20
C ILE A 171 18.24 -6.48 7.42
N ASN A 172 17.85 -5.98 8.60
CA ASN A 172 18.64 -6.13 9.82
C ASN A 172 18.61 -7.53 10.38
N ALA A 173 17.51 -8.27 10.21
CA ALA A 173 17.40 -9.67 10.59
C ALA A 173 18.23 -10.55 9.64
N LEU A 174 18.13 -10.30 8.33
CA LEU A 174 18.91 -11.03 7.31
C LEU A 174 20.41 -10.83 7.51
N VAL A 175 20.87 -9.59 7.69
CA VAL A 175 22.29 -9.26 7.95
C VAL A 175 22.79 -9.79 9.29
N GLU A 176 21.91 -10.02 10.27
CA GLU A 176 22.31 -10.67 11.53
C GLU A 176 22.65 -12.16 11.32
N HIS A 177 22.02 -12.78 10.33
CA HIS A 177 22.19 -14.19 10.00
C HIS A 177 23.07 -14.40 8.77
N ASP A 178 23.84 -13.38 8.36
CA ASP A 178 24.72 -13.38 7.18
C ASP A 178 24.01 -13.74 5.85
N ILE A 179 22.73 -13.35 5.73
CA ILE A 179 21.96 -13.46 4.50
C ILE A 179 21.90 -12.08 3.84
N TYR A 180 22.48 -11.95 2.64
CA TYR A 180 22.47 -10.69 1.90
C TYR A 180 21.44 -10.74 0.77
N PRO A 181 20.36 -9.94 0.84
CA PRO A 181 19.32 -9.95 -0.18
C PRO A 181 19.85 -9.41 -1.52
N ASP A 182 19.18 -9.78 -2.61
CA ASP A 182 19.49 -9.26 -3.95
C ASP A 182 19.18 -7.78 -4.10
N ALA A 183 18.23 -7.27 -3.30
CA ALA A 183 18.02 -5.85 -3.10
C ALA A 183 17.31 -5.58 -1.76
N THR A 184 17.47 -4.37 -1.23
CA THR A 184 16.63 -3.87 -0.15
C THR A 184 15.89 -2.61 -0.58
N CYS A 185 14.60 -2.53 -0.27
CA CYS A 185 13.75 -1.42 -0.68
C CYS A 185 13.42 -0.48 0.48
N THR A 186 13.45 0.83 0.21
CA THR A 186 13.16 1.87 1.20
C THR A 186 12.30 3.01 0.64
N TYR A 187 11.46 3.62 1.50
CA TYR A 187 10.42 4.56 1.08
C TYR A 187 10.04 5.61 2.14
N ASP A 188 10.05 5.29 3.45
CA ASP A 188 9.50 6.17 4.50
C ASP A 188 10.14 7.58 4.47
N PRO A 189 9.35 8.66 4.37
CA PRO A 189 9.86 10.03 4.24
C PRO A 189 10.49 10.59 5.53
N LYS A 190 10.26 9.93 6.67
CA LYS A 190 10.74 10.39 7.98
C LYS A 190 12.25 10.26 8.09
N GLU A 191 12.88 11.21 8.77
CA GLU A 191 14.32 11.20 9.06
C GLU A 191 14.80 9.90 9.73
N ARG A 192 13.98 9.36 10.64
CA ARG A 192 14.28 8.10 11.34
C ARG A 192 14.44 6.89 10.40
N ASN A 193 13.99 6.97 9.15
CA ASN A 193 14.08 5.88 8.19
C ASN A 193 15.53 5.46 7.93
N GLN A 194 16.50 6.36 8.10
CA GLN A 194 17.93 6.01 8.05
C GLN A 194 18.31 4.86 9.00
N ASN A 195 17.60 4.72 10.13
CA ASN A 195 17.87 3.67 11.11
C ASN A 195 17.56 2.27 10.58
N VAL A 196 16.66 2.16 9.60
CA VAL A 196 16.28 0.87 8.98
C VAL A 196 17.48 0.18 8.34
N ILE A 197 18.38 0.95 7.75
CA ILE A 197 19.57 0.44 7.05
C ILE A 197 20.87 0.71 7.83
N LYS A 198 20.78 1.15 9.09
CA LYS A 198 21.95 1.53 9.90
C LYS A 198 22.93 0.39 10.04
N LYS A 199 22.46 -0.85 10.28
CA LYS A 199 23.33 -2.02 10.43
C LYS A 199 24.17 -2.29 9.16
N VAL A 200 23.59 -2.06 7.97
CA VAL A 200 24.30 -2.18 6.69
C VAL A 200 25.42 -1.14 6.59
N LYS A 201 25.13 0.11 6.96
CA LYS A 201 26.12 1.20 6.98
C LYS A 201 27.23 0.95 8.01
N ASP A 202 26.86 0.61 9.24
CA ASP A 202 27.79 0.37 10.36
C ASP A 202 28.75 -0.79 10.05
N LYS A 203 28.24 -1.88 9.45
CA LYS A 203 29.05 -3.03 9.01
C LYS A 203 29.75 -2.79 7.66
N ASN A 204 29.56 -1.63 7.03
CA ASN A 204 30.09 -1.26 5.71
C ASN A 204 29.84 -2.32 4.62
N ILE A 205 28.62 -2.87 4.57
CA ILE A 205 28.25 -3.94 3.63
C ILE A 205 27.94 -3.31 2.26
N SER A 206 28.87 -3.44 1.31
CA SER A 206 28.83 -2.74 0.02
C SER A 206 28.24 -3.56 -1.14
N ASN A 207 27.80 -4.79 -0.91
CA ASN A 207 27.29 -5.69 -1.96
C ASN A 207 25.76 -5.78 -2.02
N ILE A 208 25.03 -5.05 -1.17
CA ILE A 208 23.56 -5.04 -1.15
C ILE A 208 23.07 -3.81 -1.92
N PRO A 209 22.34 -3.98 -3.03
CA PRO A 209 21.70 -2.87 -3.72
C PRO A 209 20.56 -2.26 -2.90
N LEU A 210 20.52 -0.93 -2.79
CA LEU A 210 19.40 -0.19 -2.21
C LEU A 210 18.51 0.37 -3.31
N ILE A 211 17.25 -0.07 -3.35
CA ILE A 211 16.22 0.52 -4.20
C ILE A 211 15.44 1.53 -3.37
N PHE A 212 15.60 2.82 -3.66
CA PHE A 212 14.95 3.87 -2.89
C PHE A 212 13.82 4.56 -3.67
N GLY A 213 12.74 4.91 -2.97
CA GLY A 213 11.73 5.83 -3.49
C GLY A 213 12.28 7.25 -3.53
N SER A 214 12.03 7.99 -4.60
CA SER A 214 12.60 9.33 -4.81
C SER A 214 12.22 10.34 -3.71
N SER A 215 11.10 10.14 -3.01
CA SER A 215 10.64 10.94 -1.87
C SER A 215 11.05 10.43 -0.47
N VAL A 216 11.93 9.41 -0.37
CA VAL A 216 12.39 8.84 0.91
C VAL A 216 13.10 9.87 1.79
N GLY A 217 13.11 9.70 3.11
CA GLY A 217 13.91 10.54 4.00
C GLY A 217 15.37 10.60 3.55
N PHE A 218 15.84 11.77 3.11
CA PHE A 218 17.11 11.93 2.41
C PHE A 218 18.33 11.46 3.21
N GLU A 219 18.24 11.50 4.54
CA GLU A 219 19.27 11.00 5.46
C GLU A 219 19.54 9.51 5.27
N THR A 220 18.55 8.77 4.73
CA THR A 220 18.70 7.36 4.38
C THR A 220 19.77 7.18 3.30
N LEU A 221 19.86 8.06 2.30
CA LEU A 221 20.77 7.87 1.17
C LEU A 221 22.22 8.27 1.47
N ASN A 222 22.42 9.13 2.47
CA ASN A 222 23.76 9.59 2.86
C ASN A 222 24.66 8.41 3.22
N ASP A 223 25.86 8.37 2.67
CA ASP A 223 26.91 7.38 3.00
C ASP A 223 26.46 5.91 2.89
N TYR A 224 25.51 5.60 2.00
CA TYR A 224 25.19 4.20 1.72
C TYR A 224 26.35 3.53 0.98
N PRO A 225 26.91 2.41 1.50
CA PRO A 225 28.15 1.83 0.98
C PRO A 225 27.95 0.99 -0.29
N GLY A 226 26.72 0.59 -0.61
CA GLY A 226 26.41 -0.28 -1.74
C GLY A 226 25.85 0.43 -2.97
N PRO A 227 25.58 -0.32 -4.06
CA PRO A 227 24.89 0.21 -5.23
C PRO A 227 23.52 0.78 -4.89
N MET A 228 23.09 1.79 -5.63
CA MET A 228 21.76 2.38 -5.48
C MET A 228 21.01 2.40 -6.80
N LEU A 229 19.73 2.12 -6.74
CA LEU A 229 18.76 2.31 -7.82
C LEU A 229 17.57 3.08 -7.27
N HIS A 230 16.85 3.78 -8.12
CA HIS A 230 15.70 4.58 -7.70
C HIS A 230 14.40 4.12 -8.35
N MET A 231 13.29 4.37 -7.67
CA MET A 231 11.94 4.39 -8.23
C MET A 231 11.32 5.76 -8.00
N ILE A 232 10.64 6.29 -9.02
CA ILE A 232 9.91 7.56 -8.90
C ILE A 232 8.57 7.26 -8.23
N THR A 233 8.28 7.96 -7.14
CA THR A 233 7.04 7.80 -6.37
C THR A 233 6.04 8.90 -6.71
N ASN A 234 4.74 8.65 -6.56
CA ASN A 234 3.70 9.65 -6.85
C ASN A 234 3.73 10.89 -5.93
N GLN A 235 4.38 10.80 -4.77
CA GLN A 235 4.59 11.93 -3.85
C GLN A 235 5.73 12.86 -4.31
N ASP A 236 6.55 12.44 -5.27
CA ASP A 236 7.61 13.27 -5.84
C ASP A 236 7.10 14.07 -7.03
N THR A 237 6.81 15.34 -6.78
CA THR A 237 6.38 16.31 -7.80
C THR A 237 7.56 17.04 -8.46
N VAL A 238 8.78 16.83 -7.96
CA VAL A 238 9.99 17.57 -8.35
C VAL A 238 10.72 16.84 -9.47
N SER A 239 11.08 15.58 -9.25
CA SER A 239 11.89 14.81 -10.19
C SER A 239 11.24 14.68 -11.57
N PRO A 240 9.94 14.33 -11.70
CA PRO A 240 9.30 14.25 -13.02
C PRO A 240 9.35 15.57 -13.80
N THR A 241 9.17 16.68 -13.10
CA THR A 241 9.19 18.04 -13.68
C THR A 241 10.60 18.40 -14.17
N LEU A 242 11.63 18.16 -13.35
CA LEU A 242 13.01 18.54 -13.66
C LEU A 242 13.69 17.61 -14.66
N LEU A 243 13.30 16.34 -14.72
CA LEU A 243 13.79 15.40 -15.73
C LEU A 243 13.27 15.73 -17.14
N GLY A 244 12.39 16.73 -17.28
CA GLY A 244 11.86 17.16 -18.58
C GLY A 244 11.02 16.09 -19.26
N ALA A 245 10.54 15.09 -18.51
CA ALA A 245 9.89 13.93 -19.08
C ALA A 245 8.48 14.30 -19.56
N SER A 246 8.42 14.67 -20.83
CA SER A 246 7.19 14.82 -21.61
C SER A 246 6.55 13.46 -21.95
N GLY A 247 7.02 12.35 -21.36
CA GLY A 247 6.53 11.00 -21.62
C GLY A 247 6.83 9.98 -20.52
N ASN A 248 5.76 9.35 -20.02
CA ASN A 248 5.67 8.04 -19.35
C ASN A 248 6.81 7.62 -18.40
N ILE A 249 7.18 8.47 -17.42
CA ILE A 249 7.88 7.96 -16.24
C ILE A 249 6.95 6.97 -15.53
N LYS A 250 7.46 5.75 -15.27
CA LYS A 250 6.71 4.78 -14.47
C LYS A 250 6.75 5.21 -13.03
N ILE A 251 5.56 5.51 -12.49
CA ILE A 251 5.36 5.96 -11.13
C ILE A 251 4.93 4.77 -10.27
N VAL A 252 5.54 4.65 -9.09
CA VAL A 252 5.07 3.76 -8.04
C VAL A 252 4.20 4.56 -7.08
N ASN A 253 2.98 4.10 -6.84
CA ASN A 253 2.07 4.77 -5.92
C ASN A 253 2.47 4.50 -4.47
N ASP A 254 2.43 5.55 -3.67
CA ASP A 254 2.48 5.49 -2.22
C ASP A 254 1.42 4.53 -1.66
N ALA A 255 1.78 3.89 -0.57
CA ALA A 255 0.93 2.98 0.18
C ALA A 255 1.31 3.02 1.67
N PRO A 256 0.40 2.61 2.57
CA PRO A 256 0.63 2.66 4.03
C PRO A 256 1.88 1.91 4.53
N SER A 257 2.46 1.02 3.72
CA SER A 257 3.65 0.25 4.06
C SER A 257 4.57 0.09 2.85
N ILE A 258 5.89 0.12 3.11
CA ILE A 258 6.94 -0.21 2.13
C ILE A 258 6.74 -1.60 1.52
N ALA A 259 6.13 -2.55 2.25
CA ALA A 259 5.84 -3.88 1.70
C ALA A 259 4.86 -3.80 0.53
N VAL A 260 3.82 -2.96 0.62
CA VAL A 260 2.81 -2.77 -0.44
C VAL A 260 3.41 -2.01 -1.62
N VAL A 261 4.21 -0.98 -1.36
CA VAL A 261 4.96 -0.24 -2.39
C VAL A 261 5.90 -1.19 -3.15
N THR A 262 6.61 -2.06 -2.43
CA THR A 262 7.55 -3.01 -3.03
C THR A 262 6.81 -4.13 -3.77
N PHE A 263 5.68 -4.62 -3.26
CA PHE A 263 4.83 -5.56 -3.99
C PHE A 263 4.39 -4.99 -5.35
N GLN A 264 3.96 -3.73 -5.36
CA GLN A 264 3.63 -3.02 -6.60
C GLN A 264 4.84 -2.90 -7.53
N LEU A 265 6.01 -2.54 -7.00
CA LEU A 265 7.26 -2.49 -7.76
C LEU A 265 7.60 -3.83 -8.40
N LEU A 266 7.54 -4.94 -7.64
CA LEU A 266 7.83 -6.28 -8.11
C LEU A 266 6.88 -6.72 -9.24
N ASN A 267 5.59 -6.41 -9.10
CA ASN A 267 4.62 -6.64 -10.17
C ASN A 267 4.96 -5.82 -11.43
N LEU A 268 5.33 -4.55 -11.28
CA LEU A 268 5.75 -3.70 -12.41
C LEU A 268 7.06 -4.16 -13.05
N LEU A 269 7.94 -4.84 -12.31
CA LEU A 269 9.16 -5.47 -12.83
C LEU A 269 8.88 -6.75 -13.63
N GLY A 270 7.67 -7.31 -13.52
CA GLY A 270 7.24 -8.47 -14.29
C GLY A 270 7.55 -9.81 -13.63
N PHE A 271 7.75 -9.84 -12.31
CA PHE A 271 7.81 -11.09 -11.56
C PHE A 271 6.48 -11.84 -11.70
N SER A 272 6.55 -13.10 -12.14
CA SER A 272 5.39 -13.98 -12.32
C SER A 272 4.93 -14.61 -11.00
N GLN A 273 5.84 -14.76 -10.03
CA GLN A 273 5.57 -15.33 -8.72
C GLN A 273 6.25 -14.50 -7.63
N ILE A 274 5.45 -13.99 -6.69
CA ILE A 274 5.89 -13.22 -5.52
C ILE A 274 5.50 -14.01 -4.27
N ILE A 275 6.48 -14.38 -3.46
CA ILE A 275 6.31 -15.11 -2.20
C ILE A 275 6.50 -14.13 -1.05
N LEU A 276 5.57 -14.10 -0.10
CA LEU A 276 5.64 -13.20 1.06
C LEU A 276 6.20 -13.93 2.26
N VAL A 277 7.22 -13.36 2.90
CA VAL A 277 7.83 -13.90 4.12
C VAL A 277 7.91 -12.81 5.18
N GLY A 278 7.53 -13.11 6.42
CA GLY A 278 7.54 -12.11 7.50
C GLY A 278 6.47 -11.03 7.37
N GLN A 279 5.45 -11.21 6.53
CA GLN A 279 4.37 -10.24 6.33
C GLN A 279 3.20 -10.51 7.28
N ASN A 280 3.45 -10.47 8.59
CA ASN A 280 2.46 -10.91 9.59
C ASN A 280 1.23 -10.02 9.72
N LEU A 281 1.38 -8.68 9.60
CA LEU A 281 0.29 -7.71 9.87
C LEU A 281 -0.45 -7.99 11.20
N GLY A 282 0.30 -8.48 12.18
CA GLY A 282 -0.21 -9.01 13.44
C GLY A 282 0.92 -9.31 14.40
N PHE A 283 0.55 -9.63 15.63
CA PHE A 283 1.46 -9.78 16.76
C PHE A 283 1.50 -11.24 17.22
N ARG A 284 2.39 -12.03 16.61
CA ARG A 284 2.65 -13.41 17.05
C ARG A 284 3.39 -13.38 18.38
N ASP A 285 2.91 -14.15 19.36
CA ASP A 285 3.48 -14.20 20.73
C ASP A 285 3.66 -12.82 21.40
N ASN A 286 2.77 -11.87 21.07
CA ASN A 286 2.83 -10.47 21.48
C ASN A 286 4.13 -9.75 21.07
N GLN A 287 4.77 -10.17 19.98
CA GLN A 287 5.94 -9.53 19.38
C GLN A 287 5.55 -8.71 18.14
N ARG A 288 6.26 -7.61 17.89
CA ARG A 288 6.06 -6.75 16.71
C ARG A 288 6.90 -7.18 15.52
N PHE A 289 8.09 -7.65 15.78
CA PHE A 289 9.13 -7.90 14.77
C PHE A 289 9.85 -9.22 15.06
N ALA A 290 10.48 -9.77 14.02
CA ALA A 290 11.37 -10.92 14.14
C ALA A 290 12.63 -10.63 14.95
N GLU A 291 13.28 -11.70 15.38
CA GLU A 291 14.55 -11.64 16.10
C GLU A 291 15.64 -10.94 15.25
N GLY A 292 16.55 -10.21 15.92
CA GLY A 292 17.58 -9.40 15.26
C GLY A 292 17.14 -7.98 14.85
N ILE A 293 15.84 -7.64 15.02
CA ILE A 293 15.29 -6.30 14.78
C ILE A 293 15.08 -5.59 16.12
N ASN A 294 15.90 -4.56 16.37
CA ASN A 294 15.83 -3.75 17.59
C ASN A 294 15.65 -2.27 17.25
N TYR A 295 14.57 -1.67 17.74
CA TYR A 295 14.35 -0.23 17.68
C TYR A 295 14.54 0.38 19.06
N SER A 296 15.32 1.45 19.16
CA SER A 296 15.57 2.16 20.43
C SER A 296 14.33 2.80 21.05
N HIS A 297 13.30 3.08 20.25
CA HIS A 297 12.12 3.85 20.64
C HIS A 297 10.86 2.99 20.83
N ILE A 298 10.87 1.72 20.39
CA ILE A 298 9.73 0.81 20.50
C ILE A 298 10.25 -0.58 20.88
N PRO A 299 9.91 -1.09 22.09
CA PRO A 299 10.24 -2.46 22.48
C PRO A 299 9.63 -3.48 21.50
N ASN A 300 10.26 -4.63 21.31
CA ASN A 300 9.68 -5.66 20.44
C ASN A 300 8.37 -6.23 21.03
N LYS A 301 8.35 -6.52 22.34
CA LYS A 301 7.15 -7.02 23.04
C LYS A 301 6.10 -5.93 23.23
N LEU A 302 4.84 -6.27 23.00
CA LEU A 302 3.70 -5.38 23.24
C LEU A 302 3.59 -5.02 24.73
N SER A 303 3.12 -3.81 25.00
CA SER A 303 2.67 -3.43 26.35
C SER A 303 1.30 -4.03 26.67
N ILE A 304 0.97 -4.12 27.95
CA ILE A 304 -0.35 -4.59 28.43
C ILE A 304 -1.48 -3.79 27.78
N LYS A 305 -1.33 -2.46 27.68
CA LYS A 305 -2.33 -1.57 27.08
C LYS A 305 -2.56 -1.87 25.60
N GLU A 306 -1.49 -2.13 24.84
CA GLU A 306 -1.61 -2.49 23.43
C GLU A 306 -2.26 -3.85 23.24
N MET A 307 -1.96 -4.81 24.12
CA MET A 307 -2.62 -6.12 24.08
C MET A 307 -4.12 -6.03 24.38
N GLN A 308 -4.55 -5.11 25.25
CA GLN A 308 -5.97 -4.89 25.58
C GLN A 308 -6.74 -4.20 24.45
N ASN A 309 -6.08 -3.31 23.71
CA ASN A 309 -6.68 -2.58 22.59
C ASN A 309 -6.51 -3.31 21.24
N ALA A 310 -5.87 -4.48 21.23
CA ALA A 310 -5.64 -5.22 20.01
C ALA A 310 -6.94 -5.82 19.47
N LEU A 311 -7.10 -5.75 18.15
CA LEU A 311 -8.14 -6.47 17.42
C LEU A 311 -7.74 -7.94 17.32
N ILE A 312 -8.70 -8.84 17.18
CA ILE A 312 -8.47 -10.26 16.92
C ILE A 312 -8.96 -10.58 15.53
N VAL A 313 -8.08 -11.11 14.68
CA VAL A 313 -8.38 -11.54 13.32
C VAL A 313 -7.90 -12.98 13.10
N LYS A 314 -8.23 -13.55 11.96
CA LYS A 314 -7.73 -14.86 11.54
C LYS A 314 -6.39 -14.71 10.83
N ASP A 315 -5.41 -15.51 11.20
CA ASP A 315 -4.15 -15.63 10.45
C ASP A 315 -4.31 -16.54 9.21
N THR A 316 -3.21 -16.73 8.48
CA THR A 316 -3.16 -17.55 7.27
C THR A 316 -3.44 -19.03 7.50
N GLU A 317 -3.35 -19.52 8.74
CA GLU A 317 -3.66 -20.90 9.13
C GLU A 317 -5.06 -21.03 9.76
N GLY A 318 -5.80 -19.92 9.90
CA GLY A 318 -7.12 -19.88 10.52
C GLY A 318 -7.11 -19.76 12.04
N ASN A 319 -5.95 -19.58 12.66
CA ASN A 319 -5.82 -19.33 14.09
C ASN A 319 -6.13 -17.87 14.42
N ASN A 320 -6.44 -17.59 15.68
CA ASN A 320 -6.68 -16.22 16.14
C ASN A 320 -5.35 -15.52 16.40
N ILE A 321 -5.14 -14.35 15.77
CA ILE A 321 -3.98 -13.50 16.00
C ILE A 321 -4.41 -12.09 16.41
N LYS A 322 -3.63 -11.48 17.31
CA LYS A 322 -3.81 -10.07 17.68
C LYS A 322 -3.25 -9.17 16.60
N THR A 323 -3.92 -8.06 16.34
CA THR A 323 -3.49 -7.05 15.36
C THR A 323 -3.94 -5.66 15.79
N SER A 324 -3.65 -4.64 14.99
CA SER A 324 -4.01 -3.25 15.27
C SER A 324 -4.83 -2.66 14.13
N GLU A 325 -5.57 -1.58 14.39
CA GLU A 325 -6.24 -0.79 13.35
C GLU A 325 -5.28 -0.24 12.29
N MET A 326 -3.97 -0.16 12.56
CA MET A 326 -3.00 0.26 11.53
C MET A 326 -2.74 -0.82 10.48
N TYR A 327 -2.98 -2.09 10.82
CA TYR A 327 -2.70 -3.23 9.96
C TYR A 327 -3.94 -3.74 9.20
N ASN A 328 -5.16 -3.31 9.58
CA ASN A 328 -6.43 -3.72 8.99
C ASN A 328 -7.18 -2.49 8.48
#